data_AF-A0A5C7P7Z8-F1
#
_entry.id   AF-A0A5C7P7Z8-F1
#
_cell.length_a   1.000
_cell.length_b   1.000
_cell.length_c   1.000
_cell.angle_alpha   90.00
_cell.angle_beta   90.00
_cell.angle_gamma   90.00
#
_symmetry.space_group_name_H-M   'P 1'
#
loop_
_entity.id
_entity.type
_entity.pdbx_description
1 polymer ?
#
loop_
_entity_poly.entity_id
_entity_poly.type
_entity_poly.pdbx_seq_one_letter_code
_entity_poly.pdbx_strand_id
1 'polypeptide(L)'
;MIGIIIVVAGAILAGAGIGTWFTVQSQLKAEKIVVADDASMFAGKPVAGPFTAYAEAQIINEHALKATGDKTYAELSKDDPKRQTVMTASFLRASLFTSVVSFGIAAMAMGLGVLFILVGIALSMLGKQRS
;
A
#
# COMPACT_ATOMS: atom_id res chain seq x y z
N MET A 1 33.23 -13.97 -6.96
CA MET A 1 31.93 -14.41 -7.53
C MET A 1 30.73 -14.00 -6.66
N ILE A 2 30.78 -14.18 -5.33
CA ILE A 2 29.65 -13.88 -4.42
C ILE A 2 29.08 -12.47 -4.57
N GLY A 3 29.92 -11.43 -4.67
CA GLY A 3 29.46 -10.04 -4.81
C GLY A 3 28.58 -9.81 -6.06
N ILE A 4 28.95 -10.40 -7.20
CA ILE A 4 28.16 -10.29 -8.45
C ILE A 4 26.80 -10.97 -8.29
N ILE A 5 26.74 -12.14 -7.65
CA ILE A 5 25.49 -12.87 -7.40
C ILE A 5 24.54 -12.01 -6.55
N ILE A 6 25.06 -11.37 -5.50
CA ILE A 6 24.27 -10.49 -4.63
C ILE A 6 23.75 -9.27 -5.40
N VAL A 7 24.56 -8.66 -6.28
CA VAL A 7 24.11 -7.55 -7.13
C VAL A 7 22.96 -7.97 -8.03
N VAL A 8 23.07 -9.13 -8.70
CA VAL A 8 22.01 -9.65 -9.57
C VAL A 8 20.73 -9.93 -8.78
N ALA A 9 20.84 -10.58 -7.62
CA ALA A 9 19.70 -10.83 -6.74
C ALA A 9 19.03 -9.52 -6.29
N GLY A 10 19.82 -8.51 -5.91
CA GLY A 10 19.32 -7.19 -5.54
C GLY A 10 18.60 -6.49 -6.70
N ALA A 11 19.14 -6.56 -7.91
CA ALA A 11 18.51 -5.99 -9.11
C ALA A 11 17.17 -6.65 -9.44
N ILE A 12 17.09 -7.98 -9.34
CA ILE A 12 15.83 -8.72 -9.52
C ILE A 12 14.81 -8.29 -8.48
N LEU A 13 15.21 -8.21 -7.21
CA LEU A 13 14.31 -7.83 -6.12
C LEU A 13 13.79 -6.39 -6.26
N ALA A 14 14.68 -5.45 -6.63
CA ALA A 14 14.29 -4.08 -6.88
C ALA A 14 13.34 -3.96 -8.08
N GLY A 15 13.65 -4.66 -9.18
CA GLY A 15 12.78 -4.72 -10.36
C GLY A 15 11.40 -5.31 -10.05
N ALA A 16 11.34 -6.37 -9.26
CA ALA A 16 10.08 -6.97 -8.82
C ALA A 16 9.26 -5.99 -7.98
N GLY A 17 9.88 -5.29 -7.02
CA GLY A 17 9.21 -4.26 -6.22
C GLY A 17 8.64 -3.13 -7.08
N ILE A 18 9.41 -2.64 -8.07
CA ILE A 18 8.93 -1.64 -9.03
C ILE A 18 7.72 -2.16 -9.81
N GLY A 19 7.80 -3.39 -10.34
CA GLY A 19 6.71 -4.01 -11.09
C GLY A 19 5.43 -4.17 -10.27
N THR A 20 5.55 -4.62 -9.01
CA THR A 20 4.42 -4.74 -8.09
C THR A 20 3.80 -3.36 -7.81
N TRP A 21 4.62 -2.33 -7.56
CA TRP A 21 4.12 -0.97 -7.31
C TRP A 21 3.24 -0.48 -8.47
N PHE A 22 3.74 -0.58 -9.71
CA PHE A 22 2.99 -0.15 -10.89
C PHE A 22 1.73 -0.99 -11.12
N THR A 23 1.78 -2.29 -10.82
CA THR A 23 0.61 -3.17 -10.93
C THR A 23 -0.50 -2.74 -9.98
N VAL A 24 -0.19 -2.52 -8.70
CA VAL A 24 -1.17 -2.06 -7.69
C VAL A 24 -1.73 -0.68 -8.07
N GLN A 25 -0.85 0.23 -8.47
CA GLN A 25 -1.25 1.57 -8.95
C GLN A 25 -2.18 1.50 -10.15
N SER A 26 -1.94 0.60 -11.10
CA SER A 26 -2.81 0.42 -12.27
C SER A 26 -4.18 -0.11 -11.87
N GLN A 27 -4.24 -1.07 -10.94
CA GLN A 27 -5.50 -1.61 -10.44
C GLN A 27 -6.32 -0.52 -9.73
N LEU A 28 -5.72 0.26 -8.83
CA LEU A 28 -6.42 1.36 -8.16
C LEU A 28 -6.95 2.41 -9.14
N LYS A 29 -6.15 2.79 -10.16
CA LYS A 29 -6.61 3.73 -11.19
C LYS A 29 -7.78 3.20 -12.00
N ALA A 30 -7.85 1.89 -12.23
CA ALA A 30 -8.93 1.27 -12.99
C ALA A 30 -10.29 1.38 -12.27
N GLU A 31 -10.29 1.36 -10.93
CA GLU A 31 -11.50 1.50 -10.11
C GLU A 31 -12.10 2.92 -10.13
N LYS A 32 -11.35 3.93 -10.60
CA LYS A 32 -11.79 5.34 -10.71
C LYS A 32 -12.36 5.92 -9.41
N ILE A 33 -11.90 5.42 -8.27
CA ILE A 33 -12.28 5.95 -6.96
C ILE A 33 -11.62 7.32 -6.79
N VAL A 34 -12.39 8.27 -6.24
CA VAL A 34 -11.92 9.63 -5.91
C VAL A 34 -12.08 9.80 -4.41
N VAL A 35 -11.07 10.39 -3.78
CA VAL A 35 -11.14 10.70 -2.35
C VAL A 35 -12.30 11.66 -2.10
N ALA A 36 -13.16 11.36 -1.13
CA ALA A 36 -14.34 12.18 -0.82
C ALA A 36 -13.99 13.67 -0.65
N ASP A 37 -14.88 14.54 -1.12
CA ASP A 37 -14.63 15.99 -1.17
C ASP A 37 -14.51 16.63 0.22
N ASP A 38 -15.08 16.01 1.25
CA ASP A 38 -15.00 16.43 2.65
C ASP A 38 -13.84 15.80 3.42
N ALA A 39 -12.96 15.05 2.75
CA ALA A 39 -11.75 14.51 3.36
C ALA A 39 -10.77 15.63 3.74
N SER A 40 -10.12 15.49 4.91
CA SER A 40 -9.12 16.43 5.39
C SER A 40 -7.85 16.49 4.53
N MET A 41 -7.58 15.44 3.76
CA MET A 41 -6.40 15.33 2.90
C MET A 41 -6.79 14.69 1.56
N PHE A 42 -6.16 15.17 0.48
CA PHE A 42 -6.32 14.62 -0.87
C PHE A 42 -7.75 14.63 -1.43
N ALA A 43 -8.67 15.43 -0.86
CA ALA A 43 -10.03 15.60 -1.35
C ALA A 43 -10.07 15.86 -2.87
N GLY A 44 -10.98 15.17 -3.57
CA GLY A 44 -11.13 15.26 -5.02
C GLY A 44 -9.98 14.67 -5.84
N LYS A 45 -8.95 14.08 -5.21
CA LYS A 45 -7.86 13.40 -5.91
C LYS A 45 -8.23 11.95 -6.22
N PRO A 46 -7.78 11.41 -7.36
CA PRO A 46 -7.98 9.99 -7.66
C PRO A 46 -7.20 9.12 -6.67
N VAL A 47 -7.83 8.03 -6.24
CA VAL A 47 -7.17 6.99 -5.44
C VAL A 47 -6.25 6.20 -6.36
N ALA A 48 -4.97 6.59 -6.37
CA ALA A 48 -3.97 6.02 -7.29
C ALA A 48 -2.65 5.67 -6.59
N GLY A 49 -2.54 5.91 -5.29
CA GLY A 49 -1.35 5.64 -4.51
C GLY A 49 -1.66 5.36 -3.05
N PRO A 50 -0.63 5.03 -2.24
CA PRO A 50 -0.82 4.63 -0.85
C PRO A 50 -1.47 5.74 -0.01
N PHE A 51 -1.06 7.00 -0.17
CA PHE A 51 -1.60 8.11 0.63
C PHE A 51 -3.06 8.44 0.30
N THR A 52 -3.41 8.44 -0.99
CA THR A 52 -4.81 8.67 -1.42
C THR A 52 -5.71 7.50 -1.01
N ALA A 53 -5.23 6.25 -1.09
CA ALA A 53 -5.98 5.08 -0.64
C ALA A 53 -6.19 5.09 0.88
N TYR A 54 -5.16 5.49 1.63
CA TYR A 54 -5.27 5.68 3.08
C TYR A 54 -6.27 6.77 3.43
N ALA A 55 -6.20 7.94 2.77
CA ALA A 55 -7.11 9.05 3.02
C ALA A 55 -8.58 8.67 2.76
N GLU A 56 -8.85 7.97 1.65
CA GLU A 56 -10.20 7.48 1.35
C GLU A 56 -10.66 6.44 2.40
N ALA A 57 -9.79 5.54 2.84
CA ALA A 57 -10.14 4.59 3.89
C ALA A 57 -10.44 5.26 5.24
N GLN A 58 -9.85 6.43 5.52
CA GLN A 58 -10.15 7.21 6.73
C GLN A 58 -11.50 7.92 6.62
N ILE A 59 -11.77 8.60 5.52
CA ILE A 59 -13.03 9.36 5.38
C ILE A 59 -14.25 8.41 5.31
N ILE A 60 -14.11 7.23 4.69
CA ILE A 60 -15.14 6.17 4.74
C ILE A 60 -15.44 5.75 6.20
N ASN A 61 -14.41 5.64 7.05
CA ASN A 61 -14.61 5.31 8.45
C ASN A 61 -15.38 6.40 9.19
N GLU A 62 -15.00 7.66 8.93
CA GLU A 62 -15.63 8.82 9.54
C GLU A 62 -17.11 8.91 9.15
N HIS A 63 -17.44 8.71 7.87
CA HIS A 63 -18.82 8.67 7.40
C HIS A 63 -19.60 7.51 8.04
N ALA A 64 -19.00 6.33 8.14
CA ALA A 64 -19.63 5.17 8.77
C ALA A 64 -19.93 5.40 10.25
N LEU A 65 -18.99 5.97 11.01
CA LEU A 65 -19.17 6.30 12.43
C LEU A 65 -20.19 7.42 12.63
N LYS A 66 -20.15 8.48 11.81
CA LYS A 66 -21.17 9.54 11.85
C LYS A 66 -22.56 9.00 11.58
N ALA A 67 -22.71 8.07 10.63
CA ALA A 67 -23.99 7.46 10.30
C ALA A 67 -24.57 6.62 11.46
N THR A 68 -23.72 6.07 12.32
CA THR A 68 -24.13 5.17 13.43
C THR A 68 -24.11 5.81 14.81
N GLY A 69 -23.69 7.07 14.93
CA GLY A 69 -23.48 7.72 16.22
C GLY A 69 -22.29 7.11 16.96
N ASP A 70 -21.16 7.00 16.27
CA ASP A 70 -19.87 6.50 16.73
C ASP A 70 -19.83 5.01 17.12
N LYS A 71 -20.83 4.24 16.66
CA LYS A 71 -20.89 2.79 16.88
C LYS A 71 -20.23 2.03 15.74
N THR A 72 -19.35 1.11 16.09
CA THR A 72 -18.76 0.12 15.19
C THR A 72 -19.77 -0.99 14.86
N TYR A 73 -19.45 -1.82 13.86
CA TYR A 73 -20.32 -2.93 13.43
C TYR A 73 -20.73 -3.87 14.58
N ALA A 74 -19.82 -4.12 15.54
CA ALA A 74 -20.06 -4.99 16.67
C ALA A 74 -20.99 -4.37 17.73
N GLU A 75 -21.08 -3.04 17.78
CA GLU A 75 -21.86 -2.29 18.76
C GLU A 75 -23.30 -2.00 18.30
N LEU A 76 -23.61 -2.27 17.03
CA LEU A 76 -24.96 -2.20 16.50
C LEU A 76 -25.77 -3.45 16.89
N SER A 77 -27.07 -3.27 17.11
CA SER A 77 -28.00 -4.40 17.29
C SER A 77 -28.04 -5.25 16.02
N LYS A 78 -28.44 -6.53 16.11
CA LYS A 78 -28.42 -7.46 14.96
C LYS A 78 -29.42 -7.10 13.86
N ASP A 79 -30.49 -6.42 14.26
CA ASP A 79 -31.61 -5.94 13.45
C ASP A 79 -31.44 -4.50 12.94
N ASP A 80 -30.36 -3.80 13.32
CA ASP A 80 -30.13 -2.42 12.87
C ASP A 80 -29.87 -2.38 11.33
N PRO A 81 -30.68 -1.65 10.55
CA PRO A 81 -30.52 -1.56 9.09
C PRO A 81 -29.16 -0.94 8.68
N LYS A 82 -28.50 -0.18 9.57
CA LYS A 82 -27.18 0.42 9.32
C LYS A 82 -26.05 -0.60 9.39
N ARG A 83 -26.26 -1.80 9.96
CA ARG A 83 -25.23 -2.86 9.99
C ARG A 83 -24.65 -3.14 8.61
N GLN A 84 -25.50 -3.23 7.60
CA GLN A 84 -25.07 -3.54 6.24
C GLN A 84 -24.17 -2.42 5.69
N THR A 85 -24.52 -1.15 5.95
CA THR A 85 -23.72 0.01 5.55
C THR A 85 -22.33 -0.01 6.19
N VAL A 86 -22.24 -0.23 7.50
CA VAL A 86 -20.96 -0.29 8.22
C VAL A 86 -20.12 -1.49 7.79
N MET A 87 -20.76 -2.62 7.51
CA MET A 87 -20.09 -3.81 7.00
C MET A 87 -19.46 -3.53 5.64
N THR A 88 -20.21 -2.93 4.70
CA THR A 88 -19.69 -2.51 3.40
C THR A 88 -18.54 -1.50 3.55
N ALA A 89 -18.70 -0.49 4.42
CA ALA A 89 -17.65 0.48 4.69
C ALA A 89 -16.37 -0.20 5.23
N SER A 90 -16.51 -1.18 6.12
CA SER A 90 -15.39 -1.93 6.67
C SER A 90 -14.67 -2.76 5.60
N PHE A 91 -15.41 -3.36 4.67
CA PHE A 91 -14.82 -4.09 3.54
C PHE A 91 -14.07 -3.18 2.57
N LEU A 92 -14.65 -2.04 2.18
CA LEU A 92 -13.97 -1.06 1.32
C LEU A 92 -12.69 -0.54 1.97
N ARG A 93 -12.74 -0.27 3.28
CA ARG A 93 -11.54 0.14 4.02
C ARG A 93 -10.48 -0.95 4.05
N ALA A 94 -10.88 -2.20 4.29
CA ALA A 94 -9.96 -3.32 4.29
C ALA A 94 -9.28 -3.51 2.93
N SER A 95 -10.02 -3.38 1.81
CA SER A 95 -9.44 -3.49 0.47
C SER A 95 -8.50 -2.31 0.15
N LEU A 96 -8.85 -1.10 0.54
CA LEU A 96 -7.98 0.08 0.42
C LEU A 96 -6.70 -0.06 1.26
N PHE A 97 -6.79 -0.51 2.52
CA PHE A 97 -5.61 -0.78 3.35
C PHE A 97 -4.76 -1.92 2.82
N THR A 98 -5.37 -2.97 2.27
CA THR A 98 -4.63 -4.04 1.58
C THR A 98 -3.80 -3.47 0.43
N SER A 99 -4.34 -2.49 -0.30
CA SER A 99 -3.60 -1.78 -1.33
C SER A 99 -2.46 -0.93 -0.76
N VAL A 100 -2.68 -0.22 0.36
CA VAL A 100 -1.62 0.55 1.07
C VAL A 100 -0.47 -0.36 1.51
N VAL A 101 -0.80 -1.51 2.12
CA VAL A 101 0.20 -2.50 2.54
C VAL A 101 0.94 -3.06 1.32
N SER A 102 0.25 -3.31 0.21
CA SER A 102 0.89 -3.81 -1.03
C SER A 102 1.92 -2.82 -1.58
N PHE A 103 1.62 -1.52 -1.57
CA PHE A 103 2.61 -0.48 -1.88
C PHE A 103 3.78 -0.48 -0.90
N GLY A 104 3.51 -0.62 0.41
CA GLY A 104 4.55 -0.71 1.43
C GLY A 104 5.51 -1.89 1.20
N ILE A 105 4.98 -3.07 0.89
CA ILE A 105 5.77 -4.27 0.57
C ILE A 105 6.58 -4.07 -0.72
N ALA A 106 5.97 -3.48 -1.75
CA ALA A 106 6.66 -3.15 -2.99
C ALA A 106 7.85 -2.19 -2.74
N ALA A 107 7.64 -1.13 -1.95
CA ALA A 107 8.71 -0.21 -1.56
C ALA A 107 9.80 -0.87 -0.73
N MET A 108 9.44 -1.77 0.19
CA MET A 108 10.41 -2.53 0.97
C MET A 108 11.27 -3.42 0.06
N ALA A 109 10.66 -4.14 -0.90
CA ALA A 109 11.39 -4.95 -1.86
C ALA A 109 12.35 -4.10 -2.71
N MET A 110 11.90 -2.92 -3.17
CA MET A 110 12.77 -1.94 -3.84
C MET A 110 13.97 -1.54 -2.97
N GLY A 111 13.72 -1.13 -1.73
CA GLY A 111 14.76 -0.69 -0.80
C GLY A 111 15.78 -1.79 -0.48
N LEU A 112 15.31 -3.01 -0.23
CA LEU A 112 16.17 -4.17 0.00
C LEU A 112 16.97 -4.54 -1.25
N GLY A 113 16.38 -4.43 -2.44
CA GLY A 113 17.06 -4.65 -3.70
C GLY A 113 18.23 -3.69 -3.89
N VAL A 114 18.00 -2.39 -3.64
CA VAL A 114 19.06 -1.36 -3.68
C VAL A 114 20.15 -1.66 -2.64
N LEU A 115 19.77 -2.02 -1.41
CA LEU A 115 20.73 -2.36 -0.36
C LEU A 115 21.62 -3.54 -0.77
N PHE A 116 21.04 -4.60 -1.35
CA PHE A 116 21.80 -5.75 -1.83
C PHE A 116 22.73 -5.38 -2.99
N ILE A 117 22.31 -4.51 -3.91
CA ILE A 117 23.21 -4.00 -4.95
C ILE A 117 24.41 -3.30 -4.32
N LEU A 118 24.20 -2.41 -3.35
CA LEU A 118 25.29 -1.70 -2.67
C LEU A 118 26.25 -2.65 -1.94
N VAL A 119 25.72 -3.62 -1.20
CA VAL A 119 26.51 -4.65 -0.50
C VAL A 119 27.29 -5.52 -1.49
N GLY A 120 26.65 -5.94 -2.58
CA GLY A 120 27.29 -6.77 -3.61
C GLY A 120 28.42 -6.04 -4.35
N ILE A 121 28.26 -4.74 -4.58
CA ILE A 121 29.32 -3.88 -5.14
C ILE A 121 30.48 -3.76 -4.13
N ALA A 122 30.21 -3.49 -2.86
CA ALA A 122 31.23 -3.41 -1.81
C ALA A 122 32.06 -4.70 -1.69
N LEU A 123 31.40 -5.86 -1.68
CA LEU A 123 32.07 -7.17 -1.63
C LEU A 123 32.89 -7.45 -2.90
N SER A 124 32.38 -7.06 -4.07
CA SER A 124 33.11 -7.19 -5.34
C SER A 124 34.38 -6.35 -5.38
N MET A 125 34.35 -5.14 -4.81
CA MET A 125 35.54 -4.28 -4.70
C MET A 125 36.58 -4.88 -3.75
N LEU A 126 36.16 -5.37 -2.57
CA LEU A 126 37.07 -5.97 -1.61
C LEU A 126 37.73 -7.26 -2.13
N GLY A 127 36.99 -8.07 -2.90
CA GLY A 127 37.53 -9.27 -3.53
C GLY A 127 38.59 -8.98 -4.60
N LYS A 128 38.48 -7.85 -5.33
CA LYS A 128 39.49 -7.42 -6.31
C LYS A 128 40.78 -6.92 -5.67
N GLN A 129 40.72 -6.36 -4.46
CA GLN A 129 41.90 -5.83 -3.76
C GLN A 129 42.80 -6.93 -3.14
N ARG A 130 42.27 -8.16 -3.01
CA ARG A 130 42.97 -9.32 -2.43
C ARG A 130 43.53 -10.30 -3.46
N SER A 131 43.34 -10.05 -4.75
CA SER A 131 43.81 -10.88 -5.86
C SER A 131 44.85 -10.15 -6.68
#